data_AF-A0A945YEA3-F1
#
_entry.id   AF-A0A945YEA3-F1
#
_cell.length_a   1.000
_cell.length_b   1.000
_cell.length_c   1.000
_cell.angle_alpha   90.00
_cell.angle_beta   90.00
_cell.angle_gamma   90.00
#
_symmetry.space_group_name_H-M   'P 1'
#
loop_
_entity.id
_entity.type
_entity.pdbx_description
1 polymer ?
#
loop_
_entity_poly.entity_id
_entity_poly.type
_entity_poly.pdbx_seq_one_letter_code
_entity_poly.pdbx_strand_id
1 'polypeptide(L)'
;MDRHTKFVWAVAALPLIAVVSFVYLFASPLPLTDEWSYTHALRLWHGFDLTSWEGMLAAFETYPTRHNEHLVVLPFVIYAPLMEQLNYDSRFVIYLTLASFAALAGLFRPLFKTNPWLWCLVCLILFCPSHYMEFLWAWQITLTWSVLLPICGFFLIDRSRAQTTSLHVSRDIVLGVLAISLGTLSSAGGFFGFPAALVGLRKLDHLNG
;
A
#
# COMPACT_ATOMS: atom_id res chain seq x y z
N MET A 1 15.97 1.29 28.72
CA MET A 1 14.53 1.26 28.40
C MET A 1 13.78 0.83 29.65
N ASP A 2 12.87 1.67 30.16
CA ASP A 2 12.16 1.41 31.41
C ASP A 2 11.12 0.26 31.25
N ARG A 3 10.57 -0.19 32.39
CA ARG A 3 9.62 -1.32 32.44
C ARG A 3 8.32 -1.03 31.70
N HIS A 4 7.84 0.21 31.72
CA HIS A 4 6.62 0.64 31.04
C HIS A 4 6.80 0.62 29.53
N THR A 5 7.92 1.16 29.03
CA THR A 5 8.27 1.14 27.61
C THR A 5 8.41 -0.31 27.09
N LYS A 6 9.03 -1.21 27.86
CA LYS A 6 9.10 -2.66 27.53
C LYS A 6 7.71 -3.30 27.44
N PHE A 7 6.82 -2.95 28.37
CA PHE A 7 5.45 -3.46 28.37
C PHE A 7 4.69 -3.01 27.11
N VAL A 8 4.77 -1.73 26.75
CA VAL A 8 4.13 -1.21 25.53
C VAL A 8 4.65 -1.93 24.28
N TRP A 9 5.96 -2.15 24.16
CA TRP A 9 6.53 -2.95 23.06
C TRP A 9 5.95 -4.37 23.01
N ALA A 10 5.83 -5.04 24.16
CA ALA A 10 5.28 -6.38 24.22
C ALA A 10 3.81 -6.42 23.75
N VAL A 11 2.98 -5.50 24.24
CA VAL A 11 1.57 -5.39 23.84
C VAL A 11 1.43 -5.10 22.34
N ALA A 12 2.23 -4.18 21.80
CA ALA A 12 2.22 -3.83 20.38
C ALA A 12 2.74 -4.95 19.46
N ALA A 13 3.63 -5.81 19.97
CA ALA A 13 4.19 -6.94 19.21
C ALA A 13 3.22 -8.14 19.11
N LEU A 14 2.35 -8.34 20.11
CA LEU A 14 1.37 -9.44 20.11
C LEU A 14 0.48 -9.51 18.85
N PRO A 15 -0.18 -8.43 18.40
CA PRO A 15 -1.04 -8.50 17.22
C PRO A 15 -0.22 -8.74 15.94
N LEU A 16 1.01 -8.21 15.85
CA LEU A 16 1.91 -8.51 14.73
C LEU A 16 2.28 -9.99 14.69
N ILE A 17 2.67 -10.57 15.83
CA ILE A 17 2.98 -12.01 15.94
C ILE A 17 1.75 -12.85 15.56
N ALA A 18 0.56 -12.44 16.01
CA ALA A 18 -0.69 -13.12 15.69
C ALA A 18 -0.96 -13.09 14.18
N VAL A 19 -0.83 -11.93 13.52
CA VAL A 19 -1.01 -11.81 12.05
C VAL A 19 0.05 -12.60 11.28
N VAL A 20 1.32 -12.54 11.69
CA VAL A 20 2.39 -13.33 11.05
C VAL A 20 2.09 -14.82 11.16
N SER A 21 1.67 -15.28 12.35
CA SER A 21 1.30 -16.68 12.59
C SER A 21 0.07 -17.07 11.77
N PHE A 22 -0.92 -16.20 11.67
CA PHE A 22 -2.11 -16.39 10.86
C PHE A 22 -1.75 -16.53 9.37
N VAL A 23 -0.97 -15.60 8.81
CA VAL A 23 -0.50 -15.67 7.42
C VAL A 23 0.29 -16.97 7.19
N TYR A 24 1.19 -17.33 8.09
CA TYR A 24 1.98 -18.55 7.98
C TYR A 24 1.11 -19.82 7.92
N LEU A 25 0.02 -19.86 8.70
CA LEU A 25 -0.86 -21.03 8.78
C LEU A 25 -1.89 -21.10 7.64
N PHE A 26 -2.33 -19.95 7.12
CA PHE A 26 -3.50 -19.89 6.25
C PHE A 26 -3.24 -19.33 4.84
N ALA A 27 -2.07 -18.75 4.56
CA ALA A 27 -1.74 -18.29 3.21
C ALA A 27 -1.65 -19.47 2.23
N SER A 28 -2.41 -19.39 1.14
CA SER A 28 -2.48 -20.40 0.08
C SER A 28 -1.85 -19.89 -1.21
N PRO A 29 -1.17 -20.75 -1.99
CA PRO A 29 -0.69 -20.37 -3.32
C PRO A 29 -1.82 -20.15 -4.33
N LEU A 30 -3.01 -20.72 -4.09
CA LEU A 30 -4.14 -20.60 -5.00
C LEU A 30 -4.92 -19.31 -4.76
N PRO A 31 -5.32 -18.60 -5.83
CA PRO A 31 -6.19 -17.45 -5.70
C PRO A 31 -7.56 -17.84 -5.16
N LEU A 32 -8.08 -17.06 -4.21
CA LEU A 32 -9.31 -17.42 -3.47
C LEU A 32 -10.55 -16.66 -3.93
N THR A 33 -10.41 -15.43 -4.46
CA THR A 33 -11.54 -14.53 -4.75
C THR A 33 -11.32 -13.73 -6.04
N ASP A 34 -11.32 -12.40 -5.97
CA ASP A 34 -11.25 -11.48 -7.12
C ASP A 34 -9.95 -11.60 -7.92
N GLU A 35 -8.92 -12.21 -7.34
CA GLU A 35 -7.65 -12.58 -7.98
C GLU A 35 -7.83 -13.44 -9.24
N TRP A 36 -8.94 -14.19 -9.33
CA TRP A 36 -9.27 -14.96 -10.52
C TRP A 36 -9.49 -14.08 -11.74
N SER A 37 -10.05 -12.88 -11.58
CA SER A 37 -10.24 -11.92 -12.69
C SER A 37 -8.89 -11.49 -13.28
N TYR A 38 -7.89 -11.32 -12.43
CA TYR A 38 -6.53 -10.91 -12.80
C TYR A 38 -5.79 -12.06 -13.48
N THR A 39 -5.87 -13.24 -12.89
CA THR A 39 -5.30 -14.47 -13.44
C THR A 39 -5.92 -14.78 -14.82
N HIS A 40 -7.22 -14.57 -14.99
CA HIS A 40 -7.90 -14.74 -16.26
C HIS A 40 -7.41 -13.72 -17.30
N ALA A 41 -7.29 -12.44 -16.94
CA ALA A 41 -6.75 -11.42 -17.83
C ALA A 41 -5.30 -11.71 -18.26
N LEU A 42 -4.45 -12.15 -17.33
CA LEU A 42 -3.06 -12.54 -17.62
C LEU A 42 -2.98 -13.73 -18.56
N ARG A 43 -3.85 -14.73 -18.36
CA ARG A 43 -3.95 -15.86 -19.28
C ARG A 43 -4.34 -15.43 -20.71
N LEU A 44 -5.21 -14.44 -20.87
CA LEU A 44 -5.54 -13.90 -22.20
C LEU A 44 -4.31 -13.26 -22.86
N TRP A 45 -3.42 -12.66 -22.08
CA TRP A 45 -2.21 -12.02 -22.59
C TRP A 45 -1.22 -12.98 -23.24
N HIS A 46 -1.22 -14.26 -22.85
CA HIS A 46 -0.41 -15.29 -23.52
C HIS A 46 -0.81 -15.52 -24.98
N GLY A 47 -2.02 -15.10 -25.36
CA GLY A 47 -2.49 -15.14 -26.74
C GLY A 47 -2.08 -13.94 -27.60
N PHE A 48 -1.50 -12.89 -27.01
CA PHE A 48 -1.08 -11.69 -27.73
C PHE A 48 0.41 -11.73 -28.10
N ASP A 49 0.73 -11.19 -29.27
CA ASP A 49 2.11 -10.90 -29.64
C ASP A 49 2.58 -9.62 -28.96
N LEU A 50 3.20 -9.75 -27.79
CA LEU A 50 3.72 -8.61 -27.04
C LEU A 50 4.98 -7.98 -27.66
N THR A 51 5.49 -8.52 -28.78
CA THR A 51 6.66 -7.95 -29.49
C THR A 51 6.27 -6.92 -30.53
N SER A 52 5.00 -6.87 -30.94
CA SER A 52 4.46 -5.87 -31.85
C SER A 52 3.66 -4.79 -31.09
N TRP A 53 3.66 -3.58 -31.64
CA TRP A 53 2.88 -2.46 -31.09
C TRP A 53 1.37 -2.75 -31.06
N GLU A 54 0.86 -3.42 -32.09
CA GLU A 54 -0.55 -3.81 -32.20
C GLU A 54 -0.93 -4.84 -31.14
N GLY A 55 -0.08 -5.85 -30.90
CA GLY A 55 -0.32 -6.83 -29.86
C GLY A 55 -0.16 -6.25 -28.44
N MET A 56 0.77 -5.31 -28.23
CA MET A 56 0.84 -4.53 -26.99
C MET A 56 -0.44 -3.73 -26.75
N LEU A 57 -0.95 -3.01 -27.76
CA LEU A 57 -2.21 -2.26 -27.65
C LEU A 57 -3.38 -3.18 -27.34
N ALA A 58 -3.50 -4.31 -28.03
CA ALA A 58 -4.54 -5.31 -27.76
C ALA A 58 -4.46 -5.86 -26.33
N ALA A 59 -3.25 -6.11 -25.82
CA ALA A 59 -3.05 -6.50 -24.43
C ALA A 59 -3.50 -5.39 -23.45
N PHE A 60 -3.15 -4.13 -23.73
CA PHE A 60 -3.59 -2.98 -22.94
C PHE A 60 -5.12 -2.78 -22.95
N GLU A 61 -5.81 -3.10 -24.04
CA GLU A 61 -7.27 -3.01 -24.11
C GLU A 61 -7.97 -4.06 -23.23
N THR A 62 -7.33 -5.21 -23.01
CA THR A 62 -7.84 -6.25 -22.10
C THR A 62 -7.45 -6.03 -20.64
N TYR A 63 -6.71 -4.96 -20.35
CA TYR A 63 -6.28 -4.62 -19.02
C TYR A 63 -7.49 -4.30 -18.12
N PRO A 64 -7.70 -5.00 -16.99
CA PRO A 64 -8.79 -4.72 -16.07
C PRO A 64 -8.45 -3.46 -15.27
N THR A 65 -8.58 -2.31 -15.93
CA THR A 65 -8.39 -0.98 -15.34
C THR A 65 -9.47 -0.68 -14.31
N ARG A 66 -10.60 -1.40 -14.37
CA ARG A 66 -11.72 -1.29 -13.45
C ARG A 66 -12.14 -2.65 -12.91
N HIS A 67 -12.34 -2.71 -11.59
CA HIS A 67 -13.02 -3.81 -10.90
C HIS A 67 -14.16 -3.23 -10.08
N ASN A 68 -15.41 -3.65 -10.32
CA ASN A 68 -16.61 -3.13 -9.67
C ASN A 68 -16.63 -1.57 -9.62
N GLU A 69 -16.42 -0.93 -10.78
CA GLU A 69 -16.38 0.54 -10.96
C GLU A 69 -15.16 1.27 -10.38
N HIS A 70 -14.24 0.59 -9.68
CA HIS A 70 -13.05 1.20 -9.09
C HIS A 70 -11.82 1.09 -9.98
N LEU A 71 -11.03 2.17 -10.09
CA LEU A 71 -9.73 2.13 -10.75
C LEU A 71 -8.72 1.34 -9.93
N VAL A 72 -8.09 0.34 -10.55
CA VAL A 72 -7.15 -0.60 -9.91
C VAL A 72 -5.93 -0.84 -10.80
N VAL A 73 -5.46 0.24 -11.42
CA VAL A 73 -4.41 0.22 -12.42
C VAL A 73 -3.07 -0.20 -11.81
N LEU A 74 -2.63 0.45 -10.73
CA LEU A 74 -1.30 0.23 -10.16
C LEU A 74 -1.07 -1.22 -9.69
N PRO A 75 -1.99 -1.83 -8.92
CA PRO A 75 -1.90 -3.22 -8.53
C PRO A 75 -1.72 -4.13 -9.72
N PHE A 76 -2.48 -3.95 -10.81
CA PHE A 76 -2.31 -4.80 -11.99
C PHE A 76 -0.92 -4.62 -12.64
N VAL A 77 -0.39 -3.39 -12.76
CA VAL A 77 0.93 -3.13 -13.39
C VAL A 77 2.01 -3.90 -12.66
N ILE A 78 1.90 -3.99 -11.33
CA ILE A 78 2.88 -4.66 -10.49
C ILE A 78 2.59 -6.16 -10.35
N TYR A 79 1.32 -6.53 -10.19
CA TYR A 79 0.84 -7.90 -10.00
C TYR A 79 1.11 -8.76 -11.23
N ALA A 80 0.85 -8.25 -12.44
CA ALA A 80 1.01 -8.96 -13.69
C ALA A 80 2.42 -9.57 -13.88
N PRO A 81 3.51 -8.78 -13.90
CA PRO A 81 4.85 -9.33 -14.06
C PRO A 81 5.30 -10.19 -12.86
N LEU A 82 4.83 -9.87 -11.65
CA LEU A 82 5.18 -10.64 -10.45
C LEU A 82 4.56 -12.03 -10.47
N MET A 83 3.27 -12.14 -10.79
CA MET A 83 2.58 -13.43 -10.81
C MET A 83 3.09 -14.33 -11.93
N GLU A 84 3.41 -13.78 -13.10
CA GLU A 84 4.08 -14.52 -14.17
C GLU A 84 5.42 -15.10 -13.69
N GLN A 85 6.27 -14.30 -13.04
CA GLN A 85 7.57 -14.75 -12.54
C GLN A 85 7.46 -15.77 -11.40
N LEU A 86 6.38 -15.70 -10.62
CA LEU A 86 6.17 -16.51 -9.42
C LEU A 86 5.22 -17.69 -9.66
N ASN A 87 4.93 -18.03 -10.93
CA ASN A 87 4.02 -19.12 -11.31
C ASN A 87 2.66 -19.03 -10.62
N TYR A 88 2.12 -17.81 -10.55
CA TYR A 88 0.82 -17.51 -9.97
C TYR A 88 0.68 -17.87 -8.48
N ASP A 89 1.78 -17.87 -7.73
CA ASP A 89 1.75 -18.07 -6.27
C ASP A 89 1.25 -16.81 -5.52
N SER A 90 -0.02 -16.82 -5.12
CA SER A 90 -0.67 -15.71 -4.41
C SER A 90 -0.02 -15.37 -3.05
N ARG A 91 0.75 -16.30 -2.44
CA ARG A 91 1.36 -16.07 -1.12
C ARG A 91 2.30 -14.87 -1.12
N PHE A 92 3.00 -14.64 -2.22
CA PHE A 92 3.90 -13.50 -2.34
C PHE A 92 3.16 -12.16 -2.19
N VAL A 93 1.99 -12.05 -2.81
CA VAL A 93 1.18 -10.84 -2.74
C VAL A 93 0.57 -10.67 -1.34
N ILE A 94 0.19 -11.77 -0.67
CA ILE A 94 -0.18 -11.75 0.75
C ILE A 94 0.97 -11.22 1.62
N TYR A 95 2.20 -11.70 1.39
CA TYR A 95 3.38 -11.20 2.12
C TYR A 95 3.64 -9.72 1.81
N LEU A 96 3.38 -9.28 0.59
CA LEU A 96 3.49 -7.87 0.21
C LEU A 96 2.45 -7.00 0.92
N THR A 97 1.23 -7.51 1.13
CA THR A 97 0.19 -6.86 1.95
C THR A 97 0.66 -6.74 3.40
N LEU A 98 1.14 -7.83 3.99
CA LEU A 98 1.70 -7.83 5.34
C LEU A 98 2.87 -6.84 5.49
N ALA A 99 3.79 -6.83 4.52
CA ALA A 99 4.91 -5.89 4.49
C ALA A 99 4.42 -4.43 4.37
N SER A 100 3.34 -4.19 3.64
CA SER A 100 2.73 -2.86 3.49
C SER A 100 2.09 -2.37 4.80
N PHE A 101 1.41 -3.25 5.55
CA PHE A 101 0.93 -2.96 6.90
C PHE A 101 2.07 -2.70 7.90
N ALA A 102 3.16 -3.49 7.82
CA ALA A 102 4.36 -3.24 8.61
C ALA A 102 5.02 -1.89 8.26
N ALA A 103 5.06 -1.52 6.98
CA ALA A 103 5.55 -0.22 6.53
C ALA A 103 4.67 0.93 7.07
N LEU A 104 3.34 0.79 7.01
CA LEU A 104 2.40 1.72 7.65
C LEU A 104 2.71 1.93 9.13
N ALA A 105 2.85 0.84 9.90
CA ALA A 105 3.21 0.92 11.32
C ALA A 105 4.58 1.60 11.54
N GLY A 106 5.52 1.38 10.62
CA GLY A 106 6.84 2.00 10.60
C GLY A 106 6.79 3.53 10.41
N LEU A 107 5.90 4.03 9.54
CA LEU A 107 5.70 5.47 9.33
C LEU A 107 5.21 6.18 10.60
N PHE A 108 4.42 5.50 11.42
CA PHE A 108 3.96 6.02 12.70
C PHE A 108 4.93 5.81 13.86
N ARG A 109 6.10 5.21 13.64
CA ARG A 109 7.14 5.02 14.68
C ARG A 109 7.51 6.30 15.45
N PRO A 110 7.54 7.52 14.86
CA PRO A 110 7.78 8.73 15.63
C PRO A 110 6.80 8.95 16.79
N LEU A 111 5.54 8.48 16.67
CA LEU A 111 4.56 8.54 17.77
C LEU A 111 5.04 7.76 19.00
N PHE A 112 5.86 6.72 18.82
CA PHE A 112 6.40 5.97 19.94
C PHE A 112 7.29 6.84 20.85
N LYS A 113 8.00 7.82 20.27
CA LYS A 113 8.88 8.70 21.04
C LYS A 113 8.09 9.74 21.85
N THR A 114 6.92 10.16 21.36
CA THR A 114 6.10 11.19 22.01
C THR A 114 5.04 10.58 22.93
N ASN A 115 4.37 9.52 22.48
CA ASN A 115 3.37 8.79 23.24
C ASN A 115 3.33 7.30 22.81
N PRO A 116 4.04 6.41 23.55
CA PRO A 116 4.10 4.99 23.23
C PRO A 116 2.73 4.30 23.10
N TRP A 117 1.72 4.76 23.84
CA TRP A 117 0.38 4.18 23.81
C TRP A 117 -0.36 4.48 22.51
N LEU A 118 -0.15 5.66 21.91
CA LEU A 118 -0.73 5.97 20.60
C LEU A 118 -0.14 5.08 19.51
N TRP A 119 1.17 4.83 19.57
CA TRP A 119 1.80 3.88 18.65
C TRP A 119 1.29 2.46 18.86
N CYS A 120 1.11 2.03 20.11
CA CYS A 120 0.49 0.74 20.43
C CYS A 120 -0.93 0.64 19.87
N LEU A 121 -1.74 1.70 19.96
CA LEU A 121 -3.07 1.76 19.37
C LEU A 121 -3.02 1.63 17.85
N VAL A 122 -2.07 2.29 17.18
CA VAL A 122 -1.85 2.15 15.73
C VAL A 122 -1.53 0.69 15.38
N CYS A 123 -0.61 0.03 16.12
CA CYS A 123 -0.31 -1.38 15.89
C CYS A 123 -1.53 -2.29 16.11
N LEU A 124 -2.31 -2.04 17.16
CA LEU A 124 -3.54 -2.80 17.42
C LEU A 124 -4.56 -2.62 16.30
N ILE A 125 -4.74 -1.40 15.79
CA ILE A 125 -5.64 -1.12 14.67
C ILE A 125 -5.15 -1.79 13.40
N LEU A 126 -3.86 -1.66 13.05
CA LEU A 126 -3.31 -2.20 11.81
C LEU A 126 -3.29 -3.73 11.79
N PHE A 127 -3.13 -4.38 12.93
CA PHE A 127 -2.96 -5.84 13.01
C PHE A 127 -4.12 -6.52 13.77
N CYS A 128 -5.29 -5.90 13.84
CA CYS A 128 -6.46 -6.51 14.49
C CYS A 128 -7.09 -7.62 13.63
N PRO A 129 -7.90 -8.50 14.25
CA PRO A 129 -8.58 -9.59 13.54
C PRO A 129 -9.50 -9.15 12.40
N SER A 130 -10.03 -7.92 12.41
CA SER A 130 -10.88 -7.46 11.30
C SER A 130 -10.10 -7.36 9.98
N HIS A 131 -8.76 -7.27 10.04
CA HIS A 131 -7.90 -7.21 8.87
C HIS A 131 -7.44 -8.58 8.34
N TYR A 132 -7.85 -9.68 8.99
CA TYR A 132 -7.37 -11.02 8.61
C TYR A 132 -7.74 -11.42 7.18
N MET A 133 -8.87 -10.93 6.68
CA MET A 133 -9.27 -11.16 5.28
C MET A 133 -8.30 -10.51 4.30
N GLU A 134 -7.71 -9.36 4.64
CA GLU A 134 -6.68 -8.74 3.79
C GLU A 134 -5.36 -9.50 3.79
N PHE A 135 -5.14 -10.32 4.80
CA PHE A 135 -3.99 -11.21 4.92
C PHE A 135 -4.25 -12.63 4.37
N LEU A 136 -5.42 -12.88 3.79
CA LEU A 136 -5.73 -14.11 3.04
C LEU A 136 -5.99 -13.87 1.56
N TRP A 137 -6.45 -12.67 1.21
CA TRP A 137 -6.76 -12.27 -0.15
C TRP A 137 -5.62 -11.42 -0.68
N ALA A 138 -4.81 -11.97 -1.58
CA ALA A 138 -3.80 -11.24 -2.32
C ALA A 138 -4.37 -10.01 -3.03
N TRP A 139 -5.67 -10.00 -3.39
CA TRP A 139 -6.35 -8.81 -3.93
C TRP A 139 -6.27 -7.57 -3.02
N GLN A 140 -6.16 -7.73 -1.71
CA GLN A 140 -6.25 -6.64 -0.75
C GLN A 140 -5.00 -5.76 -0.65
N ILE A 141 -3.95 -6.11 -1.41
CA ILE A 141 -2.82 -5.20 -1.67
C ILE A 141 -3.31 -3.88 -2.28
N THR A 142 -4.35 -3.93 -3.11
CA THR A 142 -4.96 -2.78 -3.81
C THR A 142 -5.46 -1.72 -2.82
N LEU A 143 -6.20 -2.16 -1.80
CA LEU A 143 -6.71 -1.33 -0.72
C LEU A 143 -5.57 -0.82 0.15
N THR A 144 -4.64 -1.70 0.51
CA THR A 144 -3.52 -1.37 1.40
C THR A 144 -2.64 -0.27 0.80
N TRP A 145 -2.30 -0.37 -0.48
CA TRP A 145 -1.53 0.67 -1.18
C TRP A 145 -2.30 1.96 -1.42
N SER A 146 -3.63 1.88 -1.52
CA SER A 146 -4.47 3.07 -1.57
C SER A 146 -4.44 3.89 -0.28
N VAL A 147 -3.98 3.30 0.84
CA VAL A 147 -3.76 3.99 2.12
C VAL A 147 -2.27 4.31 2.34
N LEU A 148 -1.40 3.33 2.15
CA LEU A 148 0.04 3.47 2.36
C LEU A 148 0.66 4.55 1.47
N LEU A 149 0.36 4.54 0.16
CA LEU A 149 1.02 5.47 -0.77
C LEU A 149 0.62 6.92 -0.52
N PRO A 150 -0.67 7.25 -0.26
CA PRO A 150 -1.01 8.60 0.15
C PRO A 150 -0.36 9.01 1.47
N ILE A 151 -0.32 8.13 2.49
CA ILE A 151 0.38 8.40 3.76
C ILE A 151 1.86 8.68 3.52
N CYS A 152 2.55 7.86 2.71
CA CYS A 152 3.93 8.15 2.30
C CYS A 152 4.04 9.53 1.63
N GLY A 153 3.12 9.85 0.72
CA GLY A 153 3.11 11.14 0.05
C GLY A 153 2.91 12.31 1.01
N PHE A 154 2.07 12.14 2.03
CA PHE A 154 1.90 13.10 3.11
C PHE A 154 3.16 13.35 3.90
N PHE A 155 3.84 12.28 4.33
CA PHE A 155 5.09 12.42 5.06
C PHE A 155 6.17 13.10 4.22
N LEU A 156 6.22 12.85 2.91
CA LEU A 156 7.15 13.53 2.00
C LEU A 156 6.83 15.03 1.89
N ILE A 157 5.55 15.38 1.67
CA ILE A 157 5.13 16.78 1.59
C ILE A 157 5.37 17.50 2.92
N ASP A 158 5.08 16.89 4.06
CA ASP A 158 5.35 17.49 5.38
C ASP A 158 6.85 17.65 5.64
N ARG A 159 7.67 16.64 5.27
CA ARG A 159 9.13 16.71 5.39
C ARG A 159 9.74 17.85 4.59
N SER A 160 9.12 18.23 3.47
CA SER A 160 9.59 19.35 2.63
C SER A 160 9.69 20.67 3.41
N ARG A 161 8.91 20.83 4.50
CA ARG A 161 8.95 21.99 5.41
C ARG A 161 10.27 22.17 6.13
N ALA A 162 10.93 21.06 6.46
CA ALA A 162 12.17 21.07 7.20
C ALA A 162 13.39 21.20 6.28
N GLN A 163 13.20 21.28 4.96
CA GLN A 163 14.29 21.36 3.99
C GLN A 163 14.69 22.81 3.74
N THR A 164 16.01 23.05 3.63
CA THR A 164 16.56 24.39 3.41
C THR A 164 16.87 24.68 1.94
N THR A 165 16.95 23.65 1.08
CA THR A 165 17.28 23.81 -0.34
C THR A 165 16.04 23.60 -1.22
N SER A 166 15.86 24.50 -2.19
CA SER A 166 14.74 24.46 -3.15
C SER A 166 14.67 23.12 -3.91
N LEU A 167 15.81 22.51 -4.22
CA LEU A 167 15.86 21.21 -4.88
C LEU A 167 15.26 20.09 -4.01
N HIS A 168 15.56 20.05 -2.71
CA HIS A 168 15.01 19.03 -1.81
C HIS A 168 13.51 19.23 -1.55
N VAL A 169 13.07 20.49 -1.42
CA VAL A 169 11.65 20.84 -1.34
C VAL A 169 10.91 20.33 -2.57
N SER A 170 11.40 20.69 -3.77
CA SER A 170 10.76 20.32 -5.04
C SER A 170 10.70 18.81 -5.23
N ARG A 171 11.80 18.10 -4.93
CA ARG A 171 11.84 16.64 -4.99
C ARG A 171 10.79 16.01 -4.07
N ASP A 172 10.71 16.44 -2.82
CA ASP A 172 9.81 15.86 -1.83
C ASP A 172 8.34 16.13 -2.19
N ILE A 173 8.03 17.31 -2.74
CA ILE A 173 6.69 17.61 -3.27
C ILE A 173 6.35 16.72 -4.46
N VAL A 174 7.25 16.60 -5.45
CA VAL A 174 7.01 15.77 -6.65
C VAL A 174 6.82 14.30 -6.28
N LEU A 175 7.70 13.76 -5.44
CA LEU A 175 7.58 12.38 -4.96
C LEU A 175 6.31 12.18 -4.12
N GLY A 176 5.90 13.19 -3.35
CA GLY A 176 4.69 13.15 -2.55
C GLY A 176 3.42 13.10 -3.40
N VAL A 177 3.32 14.00 -4.40
CA VAL A 177 2.22 14.01 -5.37
C VAL A 177 2.18 12.71 -6.18
N LEU A 178 3.33 12.22 -6.62
CA LEU A 178 3.43 10.94 -7.31
C LEU A 178 2.91 9.79 -6.45
N ALA A 179 3.33 9.69 -5.19
CA ALA A 179 2.86 8.65 -4.27
C ALA A 179 1.33 8.71 -4.05
N ILE A 180 0.75 9.89 -3.87
CA ILE A 180 -0.71 10.06 -3.71
C ILE A 180 -1.46 9.65 -4.99
N SER A 181 -0.90 10.00 -6.15
CA SER A 181 -1.46 9.64 -7.44
C SER A 181 -1.43 8.13 -7.66
N LEU A 182 -0.31 7.48 -7.33
CA LEU A 182 -0.16 6.03 -7.34
C LEU A 182 -1.14 5.35 -6.37
N GLY A 183 -1.34 5.90 -5.18
CA GLY A 183 -2.36 5.42 -4.24
C GLY A 183 -3.78 5.47 -4.81
N THR A 184 -4.10 6.54 -5.54
CA THR A 184 -5.40 6.69 -6.21
C THR A 184 -5.60 5.70 -7.35
N LEU A 185 -4.53 5.39 -8.08
CA LEU A 185 -4.53 4.34 -9.09
C LEU A 185 -4.58 2.92 -8.48
N SER A 186 -4.43 2.80 -7.15
CA SER A 186 -4.45 1.51 -6.47
C SER A 186 -5.86 1.05 -6.09
N SER A 187 -6.70 1.97 -5.64
CA SER A 187 -8.12 1.73 -5.37
C SER A 187 -8.83 3.07 -5.17
N ALA A 188 -10.16 3.07 -5.21
CA ALA A 188 -10.98 4.26 -4.96
C ALA A 188 -10.69 4.92 -3.60
N GLY A 189 -10.28 4.15 -2.59
CA GLY A 189 -9.86 4.66 -1.29
C GLY A 189 -8.69 5.67 -1.36
N GLY A 190 -7.83 5.57 -2.37
CA GLY A 190 -6.68 6.47 -2.54
C GLY A 190 -7.07 7.90 -2.89
N PHE A 191 -8.27 8.11 -3.46
CA PHE A 191 -8.78 9.46 -3.73
C PHE A 191 -8.91 10.32 -2.47
N PHE A 192 -9.17 9.72 -1.30
CA PHE A 192 -9.22 10.45 -0.03
C PHE A 192 -7.84 11.02 0.37
N GLY A 193 -6.76 10.53 -0.23
CA GLY A 193 -5.44 11.10 -0.13
C GLY A 193 -5.31 12.51 -0.71
N PHE A 194 -6.11 12.89 -1.72
CA PHE A 194 -5.99 14.22 -2.33
C PHE A 194 -6.53 15.37 -1.45
N PRO A 195 -7.74 15.28 -0.87
CA PRO A 195 -8.24 16.31 0.04
C PRO A 195 -7.32 16.55 1.23
N ALA A 196 -6.79 15.48 1.83
CA ALA A 196 -5.84 15.64 2.91
C ALA A 196 -4.54 16.29 2.39
N ALA A 197 -4.08 16.01 1.15
CA ALA A 197 -2.88 16.59 0.55
C ALA A 197 -2.99 18.10 0.44
N LEU A 198 -4.14 18.56 -0.01
CA LEU A 198 -4.48 19.98 -0.12
C LEU A 198 -4.51 20.67 1.25
N VAL A 199 -5.02 20.00 2.30
CA VAL A 199 -4.97 20.52 3.68
C VAL A 199 -3.52 20.61 4.19
N GLY A 200 -2.71 19.58 3.90
CA GLY A 200 -1.28 19.58 4.21
C GLY A 200 -0.53 20.70 3.50
N LEU A 201 -0.79 20.91 2.21
CA LEU A 201 -0.17 21.97 1.41
C LEU A 201 -0.62 23.37 1.87
N ARG A 202 -1.90 23.61 2.16
CA ARG A 202 -2.37 24.92 2.67
C ARG A 202 -1.74 25.36 3.98
N LYS A 203 -1.37 24.41 4.84
CA LYS A 203 -0.61 24.73 6.07
C LYS A 203 0.83 25.18 5.78
N LEU A 204 1.39 24.96 4.59
CA LEU A 204 2.69 25.49 4.16
C LEU A 204 2.64 27.01 3.96
N ASP A 205 1.58 27.50 3.32
CA ASP A 205 1.45 28.91 2.97
C ASP A 205 1.34 29.81 4.21
N HIS A 206 0.77 29.30 5.30
CA HIS A 206 0.64 30.02 6.57
C HIS A 206 1.91 30.05 7.43
N LEU A 207 2.94 29.25 7.12
CA LEU A 207 4.19 29.22 7.87
C LEU A 207 5.32 30.02 7.19
N ASN A 208 5.12 30.38 5.93
CA ASN A 208 6.06 31.17 5.13
C ASN A 208 5.57 32.60 4.86
N GLY A 209 4.46 33.02 5.51
CA GLY A 209 3.88 34.37 5.46
C GLY A 209 3.98 35.08 6.79
#